data_AF-A0A0C9UR22-F1
#
_entry.id   AF-A0A0C9UR22-F1
#
_cell.length_a   1.000
_cell.length_b   1.000
_cell.length_c   1.000
_cell.angle_alpha   90.00
_cell.angle_beta   90.00
_cell.angle_gamma   90.00
#
_symmetry.space_group_name_H-M   'P 1'
#
loop_
_entity.id
_entity.type
_entity.pdbx_description
1 polymer ?
#
loop_
_entity_poly.entity_id
_entity_poly.type
_entity_poly.pdbx_seq_one_letter_code
_entity_poly.pdbx_strand_id
1 'polypeptide(L)'
;MKFTNGTWDLKEGIKVFPATEVSKLSTLPALGDADTQNDNRSQALRALCTTRHIRQRGDTLNKPTITIELSSPGESGLTDVIELRAHHFKGKPALKESRFGRFPDFKGKVPSNIRPVNVMLRVSPGVKVDTSASTSASITCGTLSATLDTRPDSFNIDFSYLADSHKKVLTSVGFNSLM
;
A
#
# COMPACT_ATOMS: atom_id res chain seq x y z
N MET A 1 -10.47 19.10 -9.06
CA MET A 1 -10.35 18.57 -10.43
C MET A 1 -11.44 17.55 -10.67
N LYS A 2 -11.98 17.42 -11.89
CA LYS A 2 -13.00 16.42 -12.25
C LYS A 2 -12.40 15.46 -13.29
N PHE A 3 -12.39 14.16 -12.98
CA PHE A 3 -11.86 13.11 -13.87
C PHE A 3 -12.98 12.40 -14.65
N THR A 4 -14.16 12.31 -14.04
CA THR A 4 -15.36 11.69 -14.61
C THR A 4 -16.35 12.73 -15.14
N ASN A 5 -17.19 12.31 -16.07
CA ASN A 5 -18.34 13.03 -16.59
C ASN A 5 -19.61 12.22 -16.27
N GLY A 6 -20.04 12.25 -15.00
CA GLY A 6 -21.07 11.34 -14.51
C GLY A 6 -20.51 9.96 -14.16
N THR A 7 -21.40 8.98 -14.01
CA THR A 7 -21.04 7.61 -13.58
C THR A 7 -20.40 6.79 -14.69
N TRP A 8 -20.76 7.07 -15.95
CA TRP A 8 -20.44 6.20 -17.09
C TRP A 8 -19.26 6.69 -17.91
N ASP A 9 -19.03 8.00 -17.97
CA ASP A 9 -18.07 8.59 -18.87
C ASP A 9 -16.87 9.17 -18.13
N LEU A 10 -15.70 9.09 -18.78
CA LEU A 10 -14.54 9.89 -18.42
C LEU A 10 -14.63 11.24 -19.14
N LYS A 11 -14.05 12.27 -18.53
CA LYS A 11 -13.93 13.56 -19.20
C LYS A 11 -13.02 13.42 -20.43
N GLU A 12 -13.34 14.17 -21.49
CA GLU A 12 -12.57 14.17 -22.74
C GLU A 12 -11.06 14.41 -22.50
N GLY A 13 -10.23 13.63 -23.19
CA GLY A 13 -8.77 13.69 -23.08
C GLY A 13 -8.17 13.00 -21.86
N ILE A 14 -8.99 12.46 -20.93
CA ILE A 14 -8.51 11.75 -19.74
C ILE A 14 -8.49 10.24 -19.99
N LYS A 15 -7.35 9.60 -19.68
CA LYS A 15 -7.21 8.14 -19.66
C LYS A 15 -6.86 7.70 -18.25
N VAL A 16 -7.68 6.85 -17.67
CA VAL A 16 -7.48 6.30 -16.32
C VAL A 16 -6.95 4.88 -16.45
N PHE A 17 -5.88 4.58 -15.72
CA PHE A 17 -5.31 3.25 -15.58
C PHE A 17 -5.32 2.88 -14.10
N PRO A 18 -6.37 2.19 -13.60
CA PRO A 18 -6.48 1.83 -12.18
C PRO A 18 -5.59 0.63 -11.84
N ALA A 19 -5.24 0.47 -10.56
CA ALA A 19 -4.64 -0.77 -10.07
C ALA A 19 -5.71 -1.88 -10.10
N THR A 20 -5.41 -2.99 -10.77
CA THR A 20 -6.37 -4.06 -11.07
C THR A 20 -6.08 -5.35 -10.32
N GLU A 21 -4.81 -5.72 -10.21
CA GLU A 21 -4.38 -6.90 -9.45
C GLU A 21 -2.93 -6.75 -9.00
N VAL A 22 -2.57 -7.48 -7.93
CA VAL A 22 -1.21 -7.48 -7.38
C VAL A 22 -0.39 -8.55 -8.09
N SER A 23 0.63 -8.14 -8.86
CA SER A 23 1.52 -9.06 -9.55
C SER A 23 2.67 -9.54 -8.67
N LYS A 24 3.20 -8.66 -7.81
CA LYS A 24 4.31 -8.99 -6.93
C LYS A 24 4.20 -8.27 -5.60
N LEU A 25 4.51 -8.98 -4.53
CA LEU A 25 4.57 -8.45 -3.18
C LEU A 25 6.02 -8.53 -2.65
N SER A 26 6.43 -7.53 -1.90
CA SER A 26 7.75 -7.47 -1.26
C SER A 26 7.65 -6.69 0.04
N THR A 27 8.42 -7.08 1.04
CA THR A 27 8.63 -6.29 2.24
C THR A 27 9.86 -5.39 2.05
N LEU A 28 9.79 -4.18 2.58
CA LEU A 28 10.88 -3.20 2.58
C LEU A 28 11.25 -2.85 4.02
N PRO A 29 12.52 -2.49 4.29
CA PRO A 29 12.89 -1.88 5.56
C PRO A 29 12.19 -0.52 5.74
N ALA A 30 12.01 -0.09 7.00
CA ALA A 30 11.36 1.17 7.36
C ALA A 30 11.92 2.36 6.57
N LEU A 31 11.02 3.25 6.11
CA LEU A 31 11.39 4.46 5.40
C LEU A 31 12.07 5.46 6.38
N GLY A 32 13.40 5.54 6.37
CA GLY A 32 14.12 6.53 7.18
C GLY A 32 15.61 6.33 7.35
N ASP A 33 16.11 5.09 7.29
CA ASP A 33 17.51 4.80 7.60
C ASP A 33 18.15 3.95 6.50
N ALA A 34 18.87 4.60 5.59
CA ALA A 34 19.69 3.91 4.59
C ALA A 34 20.98 3.29 5.19
N ASP A 35 21.23 3.47 6.50
CA ASP A 35 22.57 3.31 7.08
C ASP A 35 22.61 2.54 8.41
N THR A 36 21.59 1.74 8.74
CA THR A 36 21.68 0.87 9.93
C THR A 36 21.00 -0.47 9.69
N GLN A 37 21.83 -1.51 9.53
CA GLN A 37 21.48 -2.93 9.51
C GLN A 37 20.98 -3.43 10.89
N ASN A 38 20.00 -2.75 11.50
CA ASN A 38 19.36 -3.28 12.70
C ASN A 38 18.06 -4.00 12.30
N ASP A 39 18.08 -5.31 12.47
CA ASP A 39 17.11 -6.33 12.02
C ASP A 39 15.68 -6.22 12.58
N ASN A 40 15.35 -5.14 13.33
CA ASN A 40 14.09 -4.99 14.05
C ASN A 40 13.30 -3.70 13.69
N ARG A 41 13.58 -3.07 12.54
CA ARG A 41 12.91 -1.81 12.15
C ARG A 41 11.66 -2.05 11.30
N SER A 42 10.60 -1.32 11.65
CA SER A 42 9.24 -1.34 11.07
C SER A 42 9.20 -1.67 9.57
N GLN A 43 8.64 -2.83 9.23
CA GLN A 43 8.58 -3.27 7.84
C GLN A 43 7.52 -2.48 7.08
N ALA A 44 7.81 -2.11 5.82
CA ALA A 44 6.84 -1.58 4.88
C ALA A 44 6.43 -2.67 3.89
N LEU A 45 5.19 -2.65 3.43
CA LEU A 45 4.67 -3.54 2.41
C LEU A 45 4.67 -2.84 1.05
N ARG A 46 5.32 -3.43 0.06
CA ARG A 46 5.34 -2.94 -1.31
C ARG A 46 4.65 -3.94 -2.23
N ALA A 47 3.66 -3.46 -2.98
CA ALA A 47 2.93 -4.21 -3.99
C ALA A 47 3.14 -3.58 -5.37
N LEU A 48 3.56 -4.40 -6.32
CA LEU A 48 3.55 -4.05 -7.74
C LEU A 48 2.21 -4.48 -8.32
N CYS A 49 1.40 -3.49 -8.71
CA CYS A 49 0.07 -3.70 -9.24
C CYS A 49 0.06 -3.46 -10.75
N THR A 50 -0.66 -4.31 -11.47
CA THR A 50 -0.90 -4.12 -12.90
C THR A 50 -2.16 -3.31 -13.13
N THR A 51 -2.30 -2.77 -14.34
CA THR A 51 -3.43 -1.95 -14.77
C THR A 51 -4.47 -2.72 -15.59
N ARG A 52 -4.28 -4.04 -15.70
CA ARG A 52 -5.19 -5.01 -16.32
C ARG A 52 -4.86 -6.42 -15.84
N HIS A 53 -5.80 -7.34 -16.01
CA HIS A 53 -5.59 -8.76 -15.73
C HIS A 53 -4.47 -9.38 -16.57
N ILE A 54 -3.67 -10.21 -15.93
CA ILE A 54 -2.65 -11.05 -16.53
C ILE A 54 -3.23 -12.45 -16.69
N ARG A 55 -3.51 -12.87 -17.93
CA ARG A 55 -3.97 -14.23 -18.23
C ARG A 55 -2.85 -15.15 -18.70
N GLN A 56 -1.84 -14.58 -19.35
CA GLN A 56 -0.72 -15.30 -19.94
C GLN A 56 0.58 -14.51 -19.79
N ARG A 57 1.74 -15.14 -20.00
CA ARG A 57 3.04 -14.46 -19.86
C ARG A 57 3.19 -13.27 -20.81
N GLY A 58 2.61 -13.33 -22.01
CA GLY A 58 2.59 -12.21 -22.96
C GLY A 58 1.90 -10.97 -22.39
N ASP A 59 1.03 -11.15 -21.39
CA ASP A 59 0.37 -10.07 -20.68
C ASP A 59 1.23 -9.39 -19.62
N THR A 60 2.52 -9.66 -19.53
CA THR A 60 3.40 -8.94 -18.59
C THR A 60 4.24 -7.86 -19.28
N LEU A 61 4.29 -7.83 -20.61
CA LEU A 61 5.11 -6.90 -21.40
C LEU A 61 4.34 -5.63 -21.80
N ASN A 62 5.05 -4.51 -21.92
CA ASN A 62 4.56 -3.22 -22.44
C ASN A 62 3.30 -2.68 -21.75
N LYS A 63 3.25 -2.74 -20.41
CA LYS A 63 2.10 -2.26 -19.64
C LYS A 63 2.50 -1.32 -18.52
N PRO A 64 1.70 -0.29 -18.24
CA PRO A 64 1.91 0.55 -17.07
C PRO A 64 1.63 -0.25 -15.80
N THR A 65 2.46 0.00 -14.80
CA THR A 65 2.36 -0.60 -13.47
C THR A 65 2.26 0.50 -12.43
N ILE A 66 1.56 0.20 -11.34
CA ILE A 66 1.44 1.11 -10.20
C ILE A 66 2.13 0.42 -9.04
N THR A 67 3.10 1.10 -8.44
CA THR A 67 3.72 0.61 -7.23
C THR A 67 3.03 1.24 -6.03
N ILE A 68 2.52 0.39 -5.16
CA ILE A 68 1.86 0.77 -3.91
C ILE A 68 2.78 0.41 -2.76
N GLU A 69 2.97 1.34 -1.85
CA GLU A 69 3.75 1.18 -0.64
C GLU A 69 2.84 1.51 0.54
N LEU A 70 2.59 0.52 1.39
CA LEU A 70 1.93 0.67 2.67
C LEU A 70 3.01 0.65 3.74
N SER A 71 3.11 1.73 4.49
CA SER A 71 4.07 1.84 5.59
C SER A 71 3.37 2.48 6.78
N SER A 72 3.99 2.39 7.94
CA SER A 72 3.63 3.26 9.05
C SER A 72 4.85 4.12 9.37
N PRO A 73 4.73 5.46 9.35
CA PRO A 73 5.79 6.33 9.82
C PRO A 73 5.84 6.19 11.35
N GLY A 74 6.58 5.21 11.86
CA GLY A 74 6.75 5.12 13.31
C GLY A 74 7.51 6.35 13.84
N GLU A 75 7.19 6.96 14.98
CA GLU A 75 5.95 7.08 15.78
C GLU A 75 6.21 8.28 16.75
N SER A 76 5.15 8.93 17.26
CA SER A 76 5.09 9.70 18.52
C SER A 76 3.75 10.43 18.55
N GLY A 77 2.90 10.08 19.50
CA GLY A 77 1.60 10.72 19.72
C GLY A 77 0.49 10.37 18.71
N LEU A 78 0.82 9.77 17.57
CA LEU A 78 -0.13 9.29 16.57
C LEU A 78 -0.07 7.76 16.49
N THR A 79 -0.59 7.10 17.53
CA THR A 79 -1.07 5.73 17.42
C THR A 79 -2.05 5.69 16.24
N ASP A 80 -2.06 4.61 15.44
CA ASP A 80 -3.07 4.38 14.40
C ASP A 80 -2.93 5.18 13.09
N VAL A 81 -1.71 5.46 12.63
CA VAL A 81 -1.45 6.04 11.29
C VAL A 81 -0.84 5.02 10.33
N ILE A 82 -1.48 4.85 9.18
CA ILE A 82 -0.94 4.09 8.04
C ILE A 82 -0.76 5.04 6.86
N GLU A 83 0.46 5.09 6.33
CA GLU A 83 0.81 5.80 5.09
C GLU A 83 0.61 4.87 3.89
N LEU A 84 -0.23 5.29 2.94
CA LEU A 84 -0.33 4.72 1.60
C LEU A 84 0.33 5.66 0.60
N ARG A 85 1.34 5.15 -0.12
CA ARG A 85 1.96 5.84 -1.25
C ARG A 85 1.75 5.05 -2.53
N ALA A 86 1.20 5.68 -3.55
CA ALA A 86 1.11 5.13 -4.90
C ALA A 86 2.01 5.92 -5.86
N HIS A 87 2.76 5.22 -6.72
CA HIS A 87 3.58 5.86 -7.75
C HIS A 87 3.56 5.09 -9.07
N HIS A 88 3.48 5.85 -10.16
CA HIS A 88 3.63 5.35 -11.53
C HIS A 88 5.08 5.49 -12.00
N PHE A 89 5.66 6.70 -11.91
CA PHE A 89 7.04 6.97 -12.29
C PHE A 89 7.87 7.43 -11.10
N LYS A 90 8.91 6.66 -10.75
CA LYS A 90 9.84 6.99 -9.65
C LYS A 90 10.90 8.04 -10.03
N GLY A 91 11.16 8.21 -11.33
CA GLY A 91 12.23 9.10 -11.82
C GLY A 91 11.85 10.57 -11.96
N LYS A 92 10.65 11.00 -11.55
CA LYS A 92 10.22 12.39 -11.76
C LYS A 92 10.97 13.38 -10.85
N PRO A 93 11.50 14.49 -11.39
CA PRO A 93 12.18 15.53 -10.60
C PRO A 93 11.32 16.12 -9.49
N ALA A 94 10.00 16.17 -9.66
CA ALA A 94 9.04 16.62 -8.65
C ALA A 94 9.11 15.83 -7.33
N LEU A 95 9.69 14.62 -7.35
CA LEU A 95 9.94 13.85 -6.13
C LEU A 95 11.13 14.38 -5.30
N LYS A 96 11.92 15.32 -5.83
CA LYS A 96 13.09 15.95 -5.18
C LYS A 96 12.77 17.33 -4.58
N GLU A 97 11.53 17.80 -4.70
CA GLU A 97 11.11 19.09 -4.14
C GLU A 97 11.08 19.07 -2.61
N SER A 98 11.10 20.26 -2.00
CA SER A 98 10.97 20.41 -0.56
C SER A 98 9.67 19.78 -0.08
N ARG A 99 9.78 18.85 0.87
CA ARG A 99 8.64 18.13 1.42
C ARG A 99 8.24 18.76 2.75
N PHE A 100 6.97 18.63 3.10
CA PHE A 100 6.54 18.87 4.46
C PHE A 100 7.37 18.01 5.42
N GLY A 101 7.97 18.65 6.42
CA GLY A 101 8.71 17.96 7.46
C GLY A 101 7.78 17.00 8.18
N ARG A 102 8.13 15.70 8.18
CA ARG A 102 7.46 14.73 9.05
C ARG A 102 7.92 15.03 10.47
N PHE A 103 6.98 15.10 11.42
CA PHE A 103 7.30 15.33 12.84
C PHE A 103 8.06 16.65 13.09
N PRO A 104 7.44 17.82 12.81
CA PRO A 104 8.08 19.12 13.05
C PRO A 104 8.51 19.28 14.52
N ASP A 105 7.71 18.77 15.45
CA ASP A 105 7.95 18.84 16.90
C ASP A 105 9.19 18.06 17.35
N PHE A 106 9.65 17.11 16.54
CA PHE A 106 10.81 16.26 16.83
C PHE A 106 12.02 16.57 15.95
N LYS A 107 12.07 17.78 15.37
CA LYS A 107 13.14 18.24 14.46
C LYS A 107 13.39 17.26 13.31
N GLY A 108 12.31 16.63 12.81
CA GLY A 108 12.38 15.64 11.73
C GLY A 108 12.97 14.30 12.12
N LYS A 109 13.31 14.08 13.40
CA LYS A 109 13.78 12.78 13.91
C LYS A 109 12.61 11.96 14.41
N VAL A 110 12.74 10.65 14.26
CA VAL A 110 11.81 9.68 14.86
C VAL A 110 12.06 9.62 16.38
N PRO A 111 11.03 9.82 17.21
CA PRO A 111 11.13 9.66 18.66
C PRO A 111 11.50 8.23 19.11
N SER A 112 12.15 8.11 20.26
CA SER A 112 12.88 6.91 20.68
C SER A 112 12.05 5.82 21.41
N ASN A 113 10.76 6.04 21.68
CA ASN A 113 9.97 5.25 22.63
C ASN A 113 9.01 4.21 22.00
N ILE A 114 9.45 3.42 21.01
CA ILE A 114 8.53 2.88 19.98
C ILE A 114 8.73 1.41 19.65
N ARG A 115 7.60 0.70 19.50
CA ARG A 115 7.52 -0.74 19.17
C ARG A 115 7.31 -0.96 17.66
N PRO A 116 7.88 -2.03 17.09
CA PRO A 116 7.86 -2.26 15.63
C PRO A 116 6.45 -2.51 15.09
N VAL A 117 6.22 -1.98 13.89
CA VAL A 117 5.07 -2.30 13.03
C VAL A 117 5.09 -3.78 12.69
N ASN A 118 4.04 -4.51 13.10
CA ASN A 118 3.86 -5.89 12.70
C ASN A 118 3.30 -5.91 11.28
N VAL A 119 4.15 -6.24 10.30
CA VAL A 119 3.70 -6.63 8.97
C VAL A 119 3.37 -8.11 9.02
N MET A 120 2.07 -8.42 8.90
CA MET A 120 1.61 -9.80 8.81
C MET A 120 1.25 -10.12 7.37
N LEU A 121 2.07 -10.93 6.72
CA LEU A 121 1.71 -11.62 5.50
C LEU A 121 0.81 -12.80 5.88
N ARG A 122 -0.51 -12.61 5.85
CA ARG A 122 -1.48 -13.68 6.12
C ARG A 122 -1.74 -14.48 4.85
N VAL A 123 -1.02 -15.59 4.72
CA VAL A 123 -1.32 -16.65 3.76
C VAL A 123 -2.39 -17.54 4.41
N SER A 124 -3.64 -17.47 3.94
CA SER A 124 -4.71 -18.33 4.47
C SER A 124 -4.41 -19.81 4.15
N PRO A 125 -4.45 -20.73 5.13
CA PRO A 125 -4.19 -22.14 4.90
C PRO A 125 -5.42 -22.79 4.24
N GLY A 126 -5.26 -23.35 3.04
CA GLY A 126 -6.34 -24.07 2.35
C GLY A 126 -6.21 -24.15 0.83
N VAL A 127 -5.32 -23.37 0.21
CA VAL A 127 -5.05 -23.43 -1.23
C VAL A 127 -3.71 -24.12 -1.44
N LYS A 128 -3.70 -25.22 -2.19
CA LYS A 128 -2.49 -25.98 -2.52
C LYS A 128 -1.43 -25.04 -3.11
N VAL A 129 -0.24 -25.17 -2.54
CA VAL A 129 0.93 -24.31 -2.73
C VAL A 129 1.49 -24.53 -4.12
N ASP A 130 1.07 -23.67 -5.06
CA ASP A 130 1.86 -23.28 -6.23
C ASP A 130 2.13 -21.77 -6.13
N THR A 131 3.20 -21.42 -5.42
CA THR A 131 4.03 -20.19 -5.50
C THR A 131 3.40 -18.77 -5.50
N SER A 132 2.11 -18.54 -5.31
CA SER A 132 1.54 -17.16 -5.27
C SER A 132 0.31 -16.95 -4.37
N ALA A 133 0.03 -17.85 -3.43
CA ALA A 133 -1.24 -17.88 -2.72
C ALA A 133 -1.26 -17.17 -1.35
N SER A 134 -0.66 -15.98 -1.19
CA SER A 134 -1.20 -15.09 -0.15
C SER A 134 -2.57 -14.66 -0.63
N THR A 135 -3.64 -14.88 0.15
CA THR A 135 -4.96 -14.34 -0.19
C THR A 135 -5.03 -12.85 0.13
N SER A 136 -4.26 -12.42 1.13
CA SER A 136 -4.19 -11.02 1.53
C SER A 136 -2.85 -10.69 2.17
N ALA A 137 -2.41 -9.44 2.06
CA ALA A 137 -1.26 -8.91 2.75
C ALA A 137 -1.69 -7.79 3.68
N SER A 138 -1.25 -7.79 4.94
CA SER A 138 -1.71 -6.80 5.91
C SER A 138 -0.57 -6.13 6.68
N ILE A 139 -0.75 -4.84 6.94
CA ILE A 139 0.08 -4.07 7.87
C ILE A 139 -0.80 -3.64 9.05
N THR A 140 -0.24 -3.71 10.25
CA THR A 140 -0.94 -3.32 11.48
C THR A 140 -0.10 -2.29 12.23
N CYS A 141 -0.74 -1.23 12.70
CA CYS A 141 -0.13 -0.16 13.48
C CYS A 141 -1.12 0.22 14.59
N GLY A 142 -0.78 -0.14 15.83
CA GLY A 142 -1.70 -0.01 16.96
C GLY A 142 -2.99 -0.80 16.72
N THR A 143 -4.11 -0.08 16.70
CA THR A 143 -5.47 -0.56 16.42
C THR A 143 -5.87 -0.42 14.94
N LEU A 144 -5.08 0.25 14.11
CA LEU A 144 -5.37 0.36 12.67
C LEU A 144 -4.71 -0.78 11.88
N SER A 145 -5.42 -1.30 10.89
CA SER A 145 -4.89 -2.26 9.92
C SER A 145 -5.29 -1.91 8.50
N ALA A 146 -4.33 -2.01 7.59
CA ALA A 146 -4.59 -1.99 6.15
C ALA A 146 -4.37 -3.40 5.59
N THR A 147 -5.38 -3.91 4.88
CA THR A 147 -5.36 -5.22 4.23
C THR A 147 -5.45 -5.03 2.73
N LEU A 148 -4.43 -5.49 2.00
CA LEU A 148 -4.39 -5.56 0.56
C LEU A 148 -4.85 -6.95 0.12
N ASP A 149 -5.86 -7.00 -0.76
CA ASP A 149 -6.26 -8.23 -1.44
C ASP A 149 -5.26 -8.56 -2.56
N THR A 150 -4.76 -9.79 -2.56
CA THR A 150 -3.77 -10.27 -3.53
C THR A 150 -4.35 -11.32 -4.48
N ARG A 151 -5.65 -11.57 -4.43
CA ARG A 151 -6.34 -12.43 -5.40
C ARG A 151 -6.31 -11.78 -6.80
N PRO A 152 -6.24 -12.59 -7.87
CA PRO A 152 -6.43 -12.10 -9.23
C PRO A 152 -7.81 -11.43 -9.38
N ASP A 153 -7.89 -10.35 -10.16
CA ASP A 153 -9.16 -9.66 -10.48
C ASP A 153 -9.90 -9.01 -9.28
N SER A 154 -9.27 -8.88 -8.11
CA SER A 154 -9.92 -8.23 -6.97
C SER A 154 -8.98 -7.32 -6.18
N PHE A 155 -8.40 -6.33 -6.87
CA PHE A 155 -7.64 -5.30 -6.19
C PHE A 155 -8.52 -4.48 -5.25
N ASN A 156 -8.20 -4.56 -3.95
CA ASN A 156 -8.80 -3.74 -2.92
C ASN A 156 -7.82 -3.54 -1.76
N ILE A 157 -7.86 -2.35 -1.15
CA ILE A 157 -7.14 -2.02 0.07
C ILE A 157 -8.17 -1.59 1.11
N ASP A 158 -8.38 -2.43 2.12
CA ASP A 158 -9.30 -2.16 3.23
C ASP A 158 -8.56 -1.60 4.43
N PHE A 159 -8.99 -0.45 4.91
CA PHE A 159 -8.55 0.13 6.17
C PHE A 159 -9.57 -0.20 7.25
N SER A 160 -9.13 -0.87 8.31
CA SER A 160 -9.98 -1.37 9.37
C SER A 160 -9.41 -1.03 10.74
N TYR A 161 -10.34 -0.80 11.68
CA TYR A 161 -10.06 -0.68 13.10
C TYR A 161 -10.17 -2.07 13.74
N LEU A 162 -9.18 -2.41 14.57
CA LEU A 162 -9.01 -3.64 15.32
C LEU A 162 -8.95 -3.29 16.82
N ALA A 163 -10.05 -3.45 17.53
CA ALA A 163 -10.09 -3.35 18.99
C ALA A 163 -10.83 -4.55 19.57
N ASP A 164 -10.31 -5.11 20.67
CA ASP A 164 -10.96 -6.12 21.53
C ASP A 164 -11.91 -7.06 20.78
N SER A 165 -11.39 -7.79 19.79
CA SER A 165 -12.08 -8.83 18.99
C SER A 165 -12.99 -8.34 17.85
N HIS A 166 -13.24 -7.05 17.69
CA HIS A 166 -14.09 -6.51 16.61
C HIS A 166 -13.25 -5.88 15.49
N LYS A 167 -13.48 -6.35 14.26
CA LYS A 167 -12.96 -5.74 13.03
C LYS A 167 -14.04 -4.85 12.41
N LYS A 168 -13.80 -3.54 12.35
CA LYS A 168 -14.68 -2.58 11.65
C LYS A 168 -13.94 -1.98 10.46
N VAL A 169 -14.46 -2.15 9.25
CA VAL A 169 -13.92 -1.47 8.05
C VAL A 169 -14.29 0.01 8.13
N LEU A 170 -13.28 0.87 8.06
CA LEU A 170 -13.45 2.33 8.10
C LEU A 170 -13.60 2.89 6.69
N THR A 171 -12.73 2.46 5.79
CA THR A 171 -12.72 2.90 4.39
C THR A 171 -11.99 1.88 3.52
N SER A 172 -12.22 1.92 2.22
CA SER A 172 -11.64 1.01 1.25
C SER A 172 -11.21 1.75 -0.02
N VAL A 173 -10.11 1.32 -0.62
CA VAL A 173 -9.64 1.80 -1.92
C VAL A 173 -9.61 0.62 -2.87
N GLY A 174 -10.63 0.52 -3.72
CA GLY A 174 -10.76 -0.52 -4.73
C GLY A 174 -10.59 -0.01 -6.15
N PHE A 175 -10.64 -0.95 -7.11
CA PHE A 175 -10.66 -0.66 -8.54
C PHE A 175 -11.77 0.32 -8.97
N ASN A 176 -12.92 0.32 -8.28
CA ASN A 176 -14.08 1.18 -8.54
C ASN A 176 -14.11 2.48 -7.71
N SER A 177 -13.01 2.88 -7.07
CA SER A 177 -12.95 4.08 -6.20
C SER A 177 -13.12 5.43 -6.92
N LEU A 178 -13.42 5.42 -8.23
CA LEU A 178 -13.73 6.59 -9.06
C LEU A 178 -15.23 6.76 -9.34
N MET A 179 -16.07 5.83 -8.88
CA MET A 179 -17.54 5.96 -8.89
C MET A 179 -18.09 6.52 -7.58
#